data_AF-A0A7X2FRF3-F1
#
_entry.id   AF-A0A7X2FRF3-F1
#
_cell.length_a   1.000
_cell.length_b   1.000
_cell.length_c   1.000
_cell.angle_alpha   90.00
_cell.angle_beta   90.00
_cell.angle_gamma   90.00
#
_symmetry.space_group_name_H-M   'P 1'
#
loop_
_entity.id
_entity.type
_entity.pdbx_description
1 polymer ?
#
loop_
_entity_poly.entity_id
_entity_poly.type
_entity_poly.pdbx_seq_one_letter_code
_entity_poly.pdbx_strand_id
1 'polypeptide(L)'
;MADSSSSLDSVEEVTARLKSLKDKRGYLLPHHGLLAVAEPSLLEAYDQTYTALTLTPRSLSEHAKEFVWLVILTSTEEAIATHHIKRFRDGGGTDEELELAVRLCAYAMGVDRFEFVAEHWSPHLPDYDAERSYRAGVDAIAKDYDIPKGLIEMALAATHTCHRQWWALKLHIAGAYREKVPERDLAEAISLTMFPGGVPNFVDAADHWKTMISAGEVSASPTFKAWADMPGQGGYDESVGKGPAS
;
A
#
# COMPACT_ATOMS: atom_id res chain seq x y z
N MET A 1 -16.22 -9.69 -35.45
CA MET A 1 -15.61 -8.48 -36.05
C MET A 1 -16.09 -7.30 -35.22
N ALA A 2 -15.24 -6.82 -34.32
CA ALA A 2 -15.35 -5.49 -33.77
C ALA A 2 -14.01 -4.83 -34.10
N ASP A 3 -14.08 -3.90 -35.04
CA ASP A 3 -12.98 -3.03 -35.42
C ASP A 3 -12.70 -2.10 -34.24
N SER A 4 -11.63 -2.38 -33.52
CA SER A 4 -11.11 -1.52 -32.46
C SER A 4 -9.74 -1.01 -32.90
N SER A 5 -9.69 -0.33 -34.04
CA SER A 5 -8.67 0.70 -34.20
C SER A 5 -8.98 1.79 -33.17
N SER A 6 -8.46 1.62 -31.95
CA SER A 6 -8.30 2.74 -31.03
C SER A 6 -7.44 3.75 -31.77
N SER A 7 -8.05 4.79 -32.32
CA SER A 7 -7.30 5.98 -32.67
C SER A 7 -6.66 6.42 -31.37
N LEU A 8 -5.32 6.44 -31.32
CA LEU A 8 -4.58 6.99 -30.18
C LEU A 8 -5.20 8.35 -29.85
N ASP A 9 -5.68 8.50 -28.61
CA ASP A 9 -6.22 9.76 -28.10
C ASP A 9 -5.26 10.91 -28.45
N SER A 10 -5.82 12.08 -28.78
CA SER A 10 -5.01 13.28 -29.05
C SER A 10 -4.24 13.72 -27.81
N VAL A 11 -3.16 14.49 -28.02
CA VAL A 11 -2.37 15.06 -26.91
C VAL A 11 -3.23 15.95 -26.03
N GLU A 12 -4.17 16.69 -26.62
CA GLU A 12 -5.13 17.53 -25.91
C GLU A 12 -6.05 16.73 -24.99
N GLU A 13 -6.58 15.60 -25.45
CA GLU A 13 -7.46 14.71 -24.67
C GLU A 13 -6.73 14.09 -23.48
N VAL A 14 -5.51 13.59 -23.70
CA VAL A 14 -4.66 13.05 -22.62
C VAL A 14 -4.35 14.14 -21.59
N THR A 15 -3.95 15.32 -22.03
CA THR A 15 -3.59 16.44 -21.14
C THR A 15 -4.79 16.87 -20.28
N ALA A 16 -5.99 16.96 -20.88
CA ALA A 16 -7.22 17.28 -20.16
C ALA A 16 -7.56 16.23 -19.09
N ARG A 17 -7.40 14.94 -19.42
CA ARG A 17 -7.63 13.82 -18.49
C ARG A 17 -6.69 13.86 -17.29
N LEU A 18 -5.38 14.05 -17.54
CA LEU A 18 -4.36 14.18 -16.49
C LEU A 18 -4.63 15.37 -15.56
N LYS A 19 -5.00 16.51 -16.13
CA LYS A 19 -5.34 17.71 -15.37
C LYS A 19 -6.56 17.47 -14.47
N SER A 20 -7.62 16.87 -15.01
CA SER A 20 -8.82 16.54 -14.24
C SER A 20 -8.52 15.61 -13.05
N LEU A 21 -7.65 14.62 -13.25
CA LEU A 21 -7.23 13.71 -12.18
C LEU A 21 -6.42 14.41 -11.09
N LYS A 22 -5.47 15.27 -11.49
CA LYS A 22 -4.68 16.08 -10.56
C LYS A 22 -5.58 17.01 -9.74
N ASP A 23 -6.51 17.71 -10.40
CA ASP A 23 -7.45 18.64 -9.76
C ASP A 23 -8.35 17.90 -8.75
N LYS A 24 -8.77 16.66 -9.06
CA LYS A 24 -9.57 15.81 -8.18
C LYS A 24 -8.79 15.31 -6.94
N ARG A 25 -7.54 14.89 -7.14
CA ARG A 25 -6.75 14.16 -6.11
C ARG A 25 -5.76 15.04 -5.35
N GLY A 26 -5.45 16.22 -5.86
CA GLY A 26 -4.39 17.10 -5.35
C GLY A 26 -2.97 16.70 -5.78
N TYR A 27 -2.80 15.52 -6.39
CA TYR A 27 -1.53 15.00 -6.88
C TYR A 27 -1.76 14.07 -8.09
N LEU A 28 -0.69 13.82 -8.85
CA LEU A 28 -0.65 12.82 -9.91
C LEU A 28 0.51 11.86 -9.58
N LEU A 29 0.33 10.57 -9.87
CA LEU A 29 1.39 9.56 -9.73
C LEU A 29 1.73 9.06 -11.14
N PRO A 30 2.97 8.60 -11.39
CA PRO A 30 3.45 8.23 -12.71
C PRO A 30 2.54 7.24 -13.44
N HIS A 31 2.02 6.22 -12.72
CA HIS A 31 1.15 5.21 -13.30
C HIS A 31 -0.25 5.75 -13.69
N HIS A 32 -0.78 6.78 -13.01
CA HIS A 32 -1.99 7.45 -13.47
C HIS A 32 -1.76 8.07 -14.85
N GLY A 33 -0.56 8.63 -15.04
CA GLY A 33 -0.13 9.20 -16.30
C GLY A 33 -0.04 8.17 -17.41
N LEU A 34 0.65 7.07 -17.13
CA LEU A 34 0.79 5.95 -18.05
C LEU A 34 -0.56 5.36 -18.46
N LEU A 35 -1.46 5.10 -17.50
CA LEU A 35 -2.80 4.60 -17.79
C LEU A 35 -3.64 5.62 -18.56
N ALA A 36 -3.47 6.92 -18.35
CA ALA A 36 -4.23 7.94 -19.08
C ALA A 36 -3.87 7.96 -20.57
N VAL A 37 -2.64 7.60 -20.91
CA VAL A 37 -2.16 7.52 -22.30
C VAL A 37 -2.49 6.17 -22.92
N ALA A 38 -2.24 5.08 -22.20
CA ALA A 38 -2.28 3.73 -22.75
C ALA A 38 -3.64 3.05 -22.61
N GLU A 39 -4.32 3.23 -21.48
CA GLU A 39 -5.52 2.46 -21.10
C GLU A 39 -6.53 3.32 -20.33
N PRO A 40 -7.21 4.29 -20.98
CA PRO A 40 -8.04 5.28 -20.29
C PRO A 40 -9.21 4.69 -19.51
N SER A 41 -9.86 3.66 -20.04
CA SER A 41 -10.96 2.97 -19.36
C SER A 41 -10.46 2.20 -18.13
N LEU A 42 -9.22 1.69 -18.17
CA LEU A 42 -8.60 1.07 -16.99
C LEU A 42 -8.29 2.11 -15.90
N LEU A 43 -7.87 3.31 -16.29
CA LEU A 43 -7.65 4.41 -15.34
C LEU A 43 -8.94 4.82 -14.62
N GLU A 44 -10.05 4.91 -15.34
CA GLU A 44 -11.35 5.22 -14.75
C GLU A 44 -11.77 4.15 -13.72
N ALA A 45 -11.68 2.87 -14.10
CA ALA A 45 -11.98 1.76 -13.20
C ALA A 45 -11.04 1.71 -11.98
N TYR A 46 -9.75 2.00 -12.19
CA TYR A 46 -8.76 2.13 -11.12
C TYR A 46 -9.15 3.23 -10.12
N ASP A 47 -9.55 4.40 -10.61
CA ASP A 47 -9.96 5.52 -9.76
C ASP A 47 -11.23 5.21 -8.95
N GLN A 48 -12.22 4.57 -9.57
CA GLN A 48 -13.43 4.11 -8.90
C GLN A 48 -13.10 3.08 -7.81
N THR A 49 -12.22 2.13 -8.11
CA THR A 49 -11.76 1.10 -7.17
C THR A 49 -11.04 1.73 -5.97
N TYR A 50 -10.06 2.61 -6.22
CA TYR A 50 -9.33 3.30 -5.16
C TYR A 50 -10.25 4.14 -4.28
N THR A 51 -11.22 4.83 -4.89
CA THR A 51 -12.19 5.64 -4.15
C THR A 51 -13.02 4.76 -3.21
N ALA A 52 -13.60 3.66 -3.73
CA ALA A 52 -14.41 2.75 -2.93
C ALA A 52 -13.61 2.03 -1.84
N LEU A 53 -12.34 1.71 -2.11
CA LEU A 53 -11.49 0.98 -1.17
C LEU A 53 -10.94 1.88 -0.05
N THR A 54 -10.42 3.06 -0.40
CA THR A 54 -9.56 3.86 0.49
C THR A 54 -10.20 5.16 0.96
N LEU A 55 -11.03 5.79 0.12
CA LEU A 55 -11.55 7.15 0.36
C LEU A 55 -12.97 7.14 0.93
N THR A 56 -13.84 6.25 0.47
CA THR A 56 -15.19 6.11 1.00
C THR A 56 -15.12 5.48 2.39
N PRO A 57 -15.70 6.10 3.43
CA PRO A 57 -15.80 5.48 4.75
C PRO A 57 -16.53 4.13 4.67
N ARG A 58 -16.00 3.13 5.36
CA ARG A 58 -16.54 1.78 5.39
C ARG A 58 -16.77 1.35 6.84
N SER A 59 -16.19 0.22 7.27
CA SER A 59 -16.37 -0.37 8.58
C SER A 59 -15.32 0.07 9.59
N LEU A 60 -14.06 0.25 9.15
CA LEU A 60 -13.01 0.78 10.00
C LEU A 60 -13.22 2.28 10.25
N SER A 61 -12.90 2.73 11.46
CA SER A 61 -12.68 4.15 11.74
C SER A 61 -11.48 4.66 10.96
N GLU A 62 -11.39 5.98 10.74
CA GLU A 62 -10.22 6.56 10.06
C GLU A 62 -8.93 6.21 10.83
N HIS A 63 -8.91 6.33 12.16
CA HIS A 63 -7.79 5.92 13.00
C HIS A 63 -7.35 4.47 12.74
N ALA A 64 -8.29 3.51 12.83
CA ALA A 64 -7.98 2.10 12.66
C ALA A 64 -7.50 1.77 11.25
N LYS A 65 -8.16 2.34 10.23
CA LYS A 65 -7.78 2.16 8.82
C LYS A 65 -6.38 2.68 8.57
N GLU A 66 -6.07 3.87 9.07
CA GLU A 66 -4.77 4.51 8.84
C GLU A 66 -3.65 3.86 9.68
N PHE A 67 -3.94 3.31 10.87
CA PHE A 67 -2.98 2.45 11.59
C PHE A 67 -2.60 1.21 10.76
N VAL A 68 -3.59 0.53 10.16
CA VAL A 68 -3.34 -0.61 9.26
C VAL A 68 -2.49 -0.18 8.06
N TRP A 69 -2.80 0.98 7.45
CA TRP A 69 -1.97 1.53 6.37
C TRP A 69 -0.52 1.73 6.81
N LEU A 70 -0.25 2.30 7.98
CA LEU A 70 1.12 2.55 8.43
C LEU A 70 1.96 1.27 8.54
N VAL A 71 1.39 0.17 9.05
CA VAL A 71 2.12 -1.11 9.10
C VAL A 71 2.38 -1.65 7.70
N ILE A 72 1.37 -1.61 6.82
CA ILE A 72 1.51 -2.08 5.44
C ILE A 72 2.58 -1.27 4.70
N LEU A 73 2.48 0.06 4.70
CA LEU A 73 3.37 0.95 3.95
C LEU A 73 4.82 0.81 4.43
N THR A 74 5.03 0.69 5.75
CA THR A 74 6.36 0.42 6.30
C THR A 74 6.89 -0.93 5.80
N SER A 75 6.04 -1.96 5.75
CA SER A 75 6.45 -3.30 5.31
C SER A 75 6.74 -3.40 3.82
N THR A 76 6.12 -2.55 3.00
CA THR A 76 6.31 -2.51 1.55
C THR A 76 7.28 -1.40 1.13
N GLU A 77 7.94 -0.75 2.09
CA GLU A 77 8.87 0.36 1.86
C GLU A 77 8.29 1.48 0.98
N GLU A 78 6.98 1.75 1.12
CA GLU A 78 6.27 2.72 0.28
C GLU A 78 6.51 4.16 0.76
N ALA A 79 7.42 4.85 0.06
CA ALA A 79 7.88 6.20 0.43
C ALA A 79 6.97 7.35 -0.05
N ILE A 80 6.10 7.11 -1.04
CA ILE A 80 5.34 8.17 -1.74
C ILE A 80 3.99 8.44 -1.06
N ALA A 81 3.44 7.45 -0.34
CA ALA A 81 2.11 7.51 0.26
C ALA A 81 2.05 8.27 1.61
N THR A 82 2.85 9.33 1.78
CA THR A 82 3.00 10.09 3.06
C THR A 82 1.72 10.74 3.58
N HIS A 83 0.71 10.91 2.73
CA HIS A 83 -0.61 11.42 3.11
C HIS A 83 -1.32 10.55 4.17
N HIS A 84 -1.00 9.26 4.26
CA HIS A 84 -1.53 8.37 5.32
C HIS A 84 -1.04 8.78 6.72
N ILE A 85 0.17 9.32 6.86
CA ILE A 85 0.67 9.85 8.14
C ILE A 85 -0.18 11.03 8.59
N LYS A 86 -0.53 11.92 7.66
CA LYS A 86 -1.42 13.05 7.96
C LYS A 86 -2.82 12.55 8.35
N ARG A 87 -3.40 11.63 7.61
CA ARG A 87 -4.75 11.08 7.90
C ARG A 87 -4.80 10.35 9.23
N PHE A 88 -3.76 9.60 9.56
CA PHE A 88 -3.63 8.94 10.85
C PHE A 88 -3.71 9.95 12.00
N ARG A 89 -2.92 11.04 11.93
CA ARG A 89 -2.94 12.12 12.91
C ARG A 89 -4.29 12.84 12.96
N ASP A 90 -4.87 13.15 11.80
CA ASP A 90 -6.20 13.79 11.73
C ASP A 90 -7.30 12.89 12.32
N GLY A 91 -7.12 11.56 12.23
CA GLY A 91 -7.98 10.54 12.85
C GLY A 91 -7.77 10.36 14.36
N GLY A 92 -6.81 11.07 14.96
CA GLY A 92 -6.48 11.01 16.39
C GLY A 92 -5.29 10.11 16.74
N GLY A 93 -4.56 9.61 15.74
CA GLY A 93 -3.41 8.74 15.95
C GLY A 93 -2.20 9.46 16.56
N THR A 94 -1.43 8.76 17.38
CA THR A 94 -0.28 9.33 18.10
C THR A 94 1.07 8.90 17.53
N ASP A 95 2.14 9.60 17.89
CA ASP A 95 3.49 9.22 17.47
C ASP A 95 3.93 7.90 18.14
N GLU A 96 3.43 7.58 19.34
CA GLU A 96 3.65 6.27 19.99
C GLU A 96 3.00 5.14 19.19
N GLU A 97 1.75 5.31 18.74
CA GLU A 97 1.08 4.31 17.90
C GLU A 97 1.79 4.14 16.54
N LEU A 98 2.32 5.22 15.97
CA LEU A 98 3.16 5.14 14.77
C LEU A 98 4.44 4.34 15.03
N GLU A 99 5.10 4.56 16.18
CA GLU A 99 6.26 3.76 16.58
C GLU A 99 5.91 2.28 16.74
N LEU A 100 4.73 1.97 17.32
CA LEU A 100 4.23 0.60 17.38
C LEU A 100 4.06 0.00 15.98
N ALA A 101 3.50 0.75 15.03
CA ALA A 101 3.32 0.27 13.66
C ALA A 101 4.67 -0.13 13.01
N VAL A 102 5.72 0.67 13.23
CA VAL A 102 7.08 0.38 12.76
C VAL A 102 7.66 -0.86 13.45
N ARG A 103 7.50 -0.99 14.77
CA ARG A 103 7.99 -2.14 15.54
C ARG A 103 7.31 -3.45 15.13
N LEU A 104 5.99 -3.41 14.93
CA LEU A 104 5.21 -4.54 14.43
C LEU A 104 5.68 -4.96 13.05
N CYS A 105 5.87 -4.00 12.14
CA CYS A 105 6.43 -4.27 10.81
C CYS A 105 7.81 -4.95 10.91
N ALA A 106 8.75 -4.37 11.65
CA ALA A 106 10.11 -4.92 11.77
C ALA A 106 10.11 -6.38 12.28
N TYR A 107 9.24 -6.69 13.23
CA TYR A 107 9.09 -8.06 13.75
C TYR A 107 8.41 -9.00 12.74
N ALA A 108 7.36 -8.53 12.07
CA ALA A 108 6.66 -9.29 11.03
C ALA A 108 7.58 -9.71 9.87
N MET A 109 8.57 -8.87 9.52
CA MET A 109 9.54 -9.19 8.46
C MET A 109 10.47 -10.35 8.82
N GLY A 110 10.60 -10.70 10.11
CA GLY A 110 11.36 -11.86 10.57
C GLY A 110 10.57 -13.18 10.64
N VAL A 111 9.30 -13.19 10.20
CA VAL A 111 8.41 -14.33 10.41
C VAL A 111 8.87 -15.62 9.72
N ASP A 112 9.57 -15.49 8.59
CA ASP A 112 10.14 -16.61 7.83
C ASP A 112 11.19 -17.41 8.63
N ARG A 113 11.82 -16.79 9.64
CA ARG A 113 12.74 -17.47 10.57
C ARG A 113 12.01 -18.43 11.50
N PHE A 114 10.78 -18.12 11.91
CA PHE A 114 9.98 -19.02 12.73
C PHE A 114 9.50 -20.23 11.92
N GLU A 115 9.05 -20.00 10.68
CA GLU A 115 8.68 -21.06 9.73
C GLU A 115 9.87 -21.97 9.43
N PHE A 116 11.03 -21.39 9.11
CA PHE A 116 12.25 -22.15 8.82
C PHE A 116 12.64 -23.10 9.96
N VAL A 117 12.64 -22.61 11.21
CA VAL A 117 12.98 -23.44 12.38
C VAL A 117 11.94 -24.55 12.58
N ALA A 118 10.65 -24.25 12.43
CA ALA A 118 9.59 -25.25 12.52
C ALA A 118 9.74 -26.35 11.46
N GLU A 119 10.05 -25.98 10.22
CA GLU A 119 10.13 -26.90 9.10
C GLU A 119 11.41 -27.74 9.14
N HIS A 120 12.56 -27.11 9.34
CA HIS A 120 13.85 -27.77 9.11
C HIS A 120 14.54 -28.25 10.38
N TRP A 121 14.23 -27.67 11.55
CA TRP A 121 14.90 -28.01 12.80
C TRP A 121 14.01 -28.78 13.78
N SER A 122 12.74 -29.04 13.45
CA SER A 122 11.82 -29.78 14.32
C SER A 122 12.33 -31.16 14.79
N PRO A 123 13.09 -31.96 14.00
CA PRO A 123 13.66 -33.21 14.51
C PRO A 123 14.70 -33.01 15.63
N HIS A 124 15.31 -31.82 15.69
CA HIS A 124 16.35 -31.48 16.65
C HIS A 124 15.84 -30.61 17.81
N LEU A 125 14.66 -30.00 17.64
CA LEU A 125 14.03 -29.09 18.61
C LEU A 125 12.58 -29.51 18.88
N PRO A 126 12.34 -30.69 19.49
CA PRO A 126 11.00 -31.25 19.64
C PRO A 126 10.05 -30.40 20.50
N ASP A 127 10.59 -29.57 21.39
CA ASP A 127 9.83 -28.70 22.30
C ASP A 127 9.67 -27.25 21.76
N TYR A 128 10.31 -26.93 20.63
CA TYR A 128 10.21 -25.61 20.03
C TYR A 128 8.86 -25.45 19.34
N ASP A 129 8.19 -24.35 19.66
CA ASP A 129 6.88 -23.99 19.13
C ASP A 129 7.00 -22.63 18.48
N ALA A 130 7.01 -22.64 17.15
CA ALA A 130 7.17 -21.45 16.34
C ALA A 130 6.01 -20.48 16.52
N GLU A 131 4.76 -20.97 16.61
CA GLU A 131 3.59 -20.11 16.80
C GLU A 131 3.66 -19.41 18.16
N ARG A 132 3.89 -20.18 19.24
CA ARG A 132 4.01 -19.60 20.60
C ARG A 132 5.16 -18.59 20.66
N SER A 133 6.31 -18.91 20.08
CA SER A 133 7.48 -18.02 20.09
C SER A 133 7.23 -16.75 19.31
N TYR A 134 6.62 -16.85 18.12
CA TYR A 134 6.25 -15.71 17.30
C TYR A 134 5.23 -14.81 18.03
N ARG A 135 4.15 -15.41 18.55
CA ARG A 135 3.09 -14.71 19.31
C ARG A 135 3.62 -13.96 20.52
N ALA A 136 4.50 -14.60 21.30
CA ALA A 136 5.09 -13.98 22.47
C ALA A 136 5.84 -12.69 22.14
N GLY A 137 6.51 -12.62 20.98
CA GLY A 137 7.16 -11.38 20.54
C GLY A 137 6.18 -10.29 20.09
N VAL A 138 5.08 -10.65 19.41
CA VAL A 138 3.99 -9.68 19.09
C VAL A 138 3.41 -9.10 20.38
N ASP A 139 3.09 -9.96 21.35
CA ASP A 139 2.56 -9.54 22.65
C ASP A 139 3.56 -8.64 23.40
N ALA A 140 4.85 -8.97 23.37
CA ALA A 140 5.89 -8.17 24.02
C ALA A 140 6.05 -6.78 23.39
N ILE A 141 5.93 -6.67 22.06
CA ILE A 141 5.99 -5.39 21.34
C ILE A 141 4.78 -4.52 21.69
N ALA A 142 3.59 -5.12 21.76
CA ALA A 142 2.34 -4.40 21.97
C ALA A 142 2.04 -4.07 23.44
N LYS A 143 2.76 -4.68 24.39
CA LYS A 143 2.42 -4.69 25.83
C LYS A 143 2.19 -3.30 26.44
N ASP A 144 2.98 -2.32 26.04
CA ASP A 144 2.98 -0.99 26.65
C ASP A 144 2.16 0.05 25.86
N TYR A 145 1.43 -0.40 24.83
CA TYR A 145 0.60 0.45 23.97
C TYR A 145 -0.89 0.25 24.23
N ASP A 146 -1.64 1.35 24.30
CA ASP A 146 -3.10 1.33 24.44
C ASP A 146 -3.79 1.17 23.08
N ILE A 147 -3.49 0.07 22.39
CA ILE A 147 -4.08 -0.28 21.10
C ILE A 147 -4.88 -1.58 21.24
N PRO A 148 -6.12 -1.63 20.71
CA PRO A 148 -6.91 -2.87 20.72
C PRO A 148 -6.16 -4.01 20.02
N LYS A 149 -6.08 -5.17 20.67
CA LYS A 149 -5.43 -6.36 20.09
C LYS A 149 -6.00 -6.73 18.72
N GLY A 150 -7.33 -6.60 18.55
CA GLY A 150 -7.97 -6.82 17.27
C GLY A 150 -7.42 -5.93 16.13
N LEU A 151 -7.01 -4.69 16.43
CA LEU A 151 -6.38 -3.80 15.45
C LEU A 151 -4.98 -4.29 15.07
N ILE A 152 -4.19 -4.79 16.03
CA ILE A 152 -2.88 -5.40 15.76
C ILE A 152 -3.04 -6.65 14.89
N GLU A 153 -4.02 -7.50 15.19
CA GLU A 153 -4.32 -8.71 14.39
C GLU A 153 -4.69 -8.35 12.95
N MET A 154 -5.54 -7.33 12.75
CA MET A 154 -5.89 -6.83 11.42
C MET A 154 -4.68 -6.27 10.65
N ALA A 155 -3.86 -5.46 11.32
CA ALA A 155 -2.69 -4.83 10.70
C ALA A 155 -1.65 -5.87 10.27
N LEU A 156 -1.36 -6.86 11.12
CA LEU A 156 -0.44 -7.95 10.81
C LEU A 156 -1.01 -8.90 9.75
N ALA A 157 -2.32 -9.21 9.77
CA ALA A 157 -2.95 -9.99 8.71
C ALA A 157 -2.81 -9.31 7.33
N ALA A 158 -3.05 -8.00 7.25
CA ALA A 158 -2.87 -7.25 6.01
C ALA A 158 -1.39 -7.23 5.57
N THR A 159 -0.47 -6.99 6.51
CA THR A 159 0.99 -7.00 6.27
C THR A 159 1.47 -8.33 5.68
N HIS A 160 1.14 -9.45 6.32
CA HIS A 160 1.54 -10.77 5.82
C HIS A 160 0.88 -11.14 4.48
N THR A 161 -0.29 -10.56 4.17
CA THR A 161 -0.93 -10.70 2.86
C THR A 161 -0.09 -10.04 1.77
N CYS A 162 0.43 -8.83 1.99
CA CYS A 162 1.34 -8.16 1.04
C CYS A 162 2.58 -9.01 0.71
N HIS A 163 3.10 -9.73 1.71
CA HIS A 163 4.33 -10.53 1.58
C HIS A 163 4.11 -12.01 1.30
N ARG A 164 2.86 -12.44 1.11
CA ARG A 164 2.49 -13.85 0.85
C ARG A 164 2.93 -14.82 1.96
N GLN A 165 3.02 -14.33 3.20
CA GLN A 165 3.42 -15.08 4.38
C GLN A 165 2.21 -15.82 4.98
N TRP A 166 1.79 -16.88 4.31
CA TRP A 166 0.48 -17.51 4.55
C TRP A 166 0.32 -18.20 5.90
N TRP A 167 1.39 -18.72 6.48
CA TRP A 167 1.33 -19.28 7.83
C TRP A 167 0.99 -18.18 8.84
N ALA A 168 1.74 -17.08 8.82
CA ALA A 168 1.50 -15.92 9.68
C ALA A 168 0.13 -15.26 9.46
N LEU A 169 -0.32 -15.14 8.20
CA LEU A 169 -1.67 -14.67 7.89
C LEU A 169 -2.75 -15.51 8.61
N LYS A 170 -2.65 -16.84 8.54
CA LYS A 170 -3.62 -17.73 9.20
C LYS A 170 -3.61 -17.55 10.71
N LEU A 171 -2.44 -17.34 11.31
CA LEU A 171 -2.35 -17.00 12.73
C LEU A 171 -3.17 -15.74 13.00
N HIS A 172 -2.89 -14.64 12.30
CA HIS A 172 -3.52 -13.35 12.60
C HIS A 172 -5.03 -13.31 12.30
N ILE A 173 -5.51 -14.04 11.29
CA ILE A 173 -6.95 -14.27 11.10
C ILE A 173 -7.54 -14.98 12.33
N ALA A 174 -6.95 -16.08 12.79
CA ALA A 174 -7.43 -16.79 13.99
C ALA A 174 -7.38 -15.89 15.24
N GLY A 175 -6.39 -15.02 15.34
CA GLY A 175 -6.27 -14.00 16.40
C GLY A 175 -7.40 -12.98 16.36
N ALA A 176 -7.69 -12.43 15.19
CA ALA A 176 -8.81 -11.51 14.99
C ALA A 176 -10.16 -12.12 15.44
N TYR A 177 -10.40 -13.42 15.14
CA TYR A 177 -11.58 -14.13 15.64
C TYR A 177 -11.59 -14.29 17.17
N ARG A 178 -10.44 -14.55 17.81
CA ARG A 178 -10.35 -14.62 19.29
C ARG A 178 -10.66 -13.26 19.94
N GLU A 179 -10.21 -12.18 19.32
CA GLU A 179 -10.49 -10.80 19.74
C GLU A 179 -11.88 -10.31 19.30
N LYS A 180 -12.68 -11.18 18.65
CA LYS A 180 -14.05 -10.89 18.17
C LYS A 180 -14.12 -9.69 17.23
N VAL A 181 -13.09 -9.50 16.41
CA VAL A 181 -13.09 -8.51 15.33
C VAL A 181 -14.24 -8.81 14.37
N PRO A 182 -15.07 -7.81 14.00
CA PRO A 182 -16.08 -7.99 12.98
C PRO A 182 -15.46 -8.40 11.65
N GLU A 183 -16.04 -9.39 10.96
CA GLU A 183 -15.49 -9.88 9.70
C GLU A 183 -15.38 -8.80 8.61
N ARG A 184 -16.27 -7.79 8.66
CA ARG A 184 -16.22 -6.64 7.73
C ARG A 184 -14.98 -5.79 7.94
N ASP A 185 -14.59 -5.57 9.20
CA ASP A 185 -13.40 -4.80 9.58
C ASP A 185 -12.14 -5.54 9.12
N LEU A 186 -12.08 -6.86 9.36
CA LEU A 186 -10.97 -7.71 8.91
C LEU A 186 -10.89 -7.76 7.37
N ALA A 187 -12.04 -7.90 6.69
CA ALA A 187 -12.10 -7.88 5.23
C ALA A 187 -11.67 -6.52 4.66
N GLU A 188 -12.03 -5.42 5.32
CA GLU A 188 -11.54 -4.09 4.97
C GLU A 188 -10.02 -3.99 5.11
N ALA A 189 -9.47 -4.35 6.27
CA ALA A 189 -8.02 -4.32 6.51
C ALA A 189 -7.23 -5.13 5.45
N ILE A 190 -7.65 -6.37 5.18
CA ILE A 190 -7.01 -7.22 4.16
C ILE A 190 -7.19 -6.62 2.76
N SER A 191 -8.35 -6.03 2.44
CA SER A 191 -8.60 -5.45 1.12
C SER A 191 -7.68 -4.27 0.78
N LEU A 192 -7.17 -3.55 1.79
CA LEU A 192 -6.22 -2.44 1.60
C LEU A 192 -4.96 -2.90 0.85
N THR A 193 -4.57 -4.16 0.98
CA THR A 193 -3.36 -4.76 0.38
C THR A 193 -3.36 -4.81 -1.15
N MET A 194 -4.52 -4.66 -1.79
CA MET A 194 -4.66 -4.66 -3.24
C MET A 194 -3.78 -3.62 -3.95
N PHE A 195 -3.54 -2.48 -3.31
CA PHE A 195 -2.65 -1.44 -3.82
C PHE A 195 -1.19 -1.69 -3.41
N PRO A 196 -0.80 -1.68 -2.13
CA PRO A 196 0.60 -1.76 -1.71
C PRO A 196 1.27 -3.11 -2.01
N GLY A 197 0.50 -4.19 -2.22
CA GLY A 197 1.05 -5.51 -2.61
C GLY A 197 1.47 -5.63 -4.08
N GLY A 198 1.29 -4.61 -4.91
CA GLY A 198 1.69 -4.67 -6.33
C GLY A 198 1.68 -3.36 -7.11
N VAL A 199 0.88 -2.37 -6.72
CA VAL A 199 0.83 -1.04 -7.37
C VAL A 199 2.13 -0.23 -7.17
N PRO A 200 2.84 -0.25 -6.02
CA PRO A 200 4.13 0.43 -5.88
C PRO A 200 5.13 0.04 -6.97
N ASN A 201 5.27 -1.26 -7.23
CA ASN A 201 6.12 -1.75 -8.33
C ASN A 201 5.71 -1.18 -9.70
N PHE A 202 4.41 -0.96 -9.94
CA PHE A 202 3.93 -0.35 -11.16
C PHE A 202 4.18 1.17 -11.21
N VAL A 203 4.06 1.84 -10.06
CA VAL A 203 4.41 3.26 -9.89
C VAL A 203 5.89 3.47 -10.25
N ASP A 204 6.79 2.66 -9.69
CA ASP A 204 8.23 2.75 -9.93
C ASP A 204 8.59 2.42 -11.39
N ALA A 205 7.98 1.36 -11.96
CA ALA A 205 8.18 1.03 -13.36
C ALA A 205 7.73 2.17 -14.29
N ALA A 206 6.60 2.80 -14.00
CA ALA A 206 6.12 3.95 -14.75
C ALA A 206 7.04 5.17 -14.57
N ASP A 207 7.59 5.40 -13.38
CA ASP A 207 8.52 6.50 -13.13
C ASP A 207 9.86 6.33 -13.86
N HIS A 208 10.42 5.11 -13.83
CA HIS A 208 11.61 4.78 -14.62
C HIS A 208 11.36 5.03 -16.11
N TRP A 209 10.23 4.57 -16.64
CA TRP A 209 9.91 4.78 -18.06
C TRP A 209 9.73 6.27 -18.38
N LYS A 210 9.00 7.01 -17.56
CA LYS A 210 8.85 8.47 -17.67
C LYS A 210 10.22 9.16 -17.73
N THR A 211 11.13 8.81 -16.84
CA THR A 211 12.49 9.36 -16.75
C THR A 211 13.30 9.06 -18.01
N MET A 212 13.24 7.83 -18.54
CA MET A 212 13.91 7.47 -19.80
C MET A 212 13.40 8.30 -21.00
N ILE A 213 12.09 8.60 -21.04
CA ILE A 213 11.48 9.45 -22.08
C ILE A 213 12.00 10.88 -21.96
N SER A 214 11.94 11.47 -20.77
CA SER A 214 12.40 12.84 -20.52
C SER A 214 13.90 13.01 -20.77
N ALA A 215 14.70 11.98 -20.51
CA ALA A 215 16.14 11.96 -20.80
C ALA A 215 16.47 11.74 -22.29
N GLY A 216 15.49 11.43 -23.13
CA GLY A 216 15.70 11.13 -24.55
C GLY A 216 16.38 9.78 -24.81
N GLU A 217 16.43 8.90 -23.80
CA GLU A 217 17.00 7.56 -23.91
C GLU A 217 16.15 6.63 -24.79
N VAL A 218 14.85 6.95 -24.92
CA VAL A 218 13.91 6.21 -25.77
C VAL A 218 13.14 7.15 -26.69
N SER A 219 12.87 6.71 -27.93
CA SER A 219 12.09 7.47 -28.91
C SER A 219 10.58 7.31 -28.69
N ALA A 220 10.03 8.01 -27.71
CA ALA A 220 8.60 7.98 -27.41
C ALA A 220 7.73 8.73 -28.43
N SER A 221 6.46 8.29 -28.54
CA SER A 221 5.43 8.97 -29.33
C SER A 221 5.04 10.32 -28.70
N PRO A 222 4.36 11.22 -29.45
CA PRO A 222 3.95 12.52 -28.91
C PRO A 222 3.10 12.45 -27.63
N THR A 223 2.20 11.48 -27.51
CA THR A 223 1.33 11.33 -26.34
C THR A 223 2.09 10.87 -25.09
N PHE A 224 3.07 9.98 -25.26
CA PHE A 224 3.94 9.55 -24.16
C PHE A 224 4.95 10.64 -23.75
N LYS A 225 5.41 11.47 -24.70
CA LYS A 225 6.20 12.68 -24.38
C LYS A 225 5.39 13.67 -23.57
N ALA A 226 4.14 13.93 -23.96
CA ALA A 226 3.24 14.81 -23.22
C ALA A 226 3.01 14.32 -21.78
N TRP A 227 2.89 13.01 -21.57
CA TRP A 227 2.86 12.43 -20.22
C TRP A 227 4.17 12.65 -19.46
N ALA A 228 5.32 12.36 -20.07
CA ALA A 228 6.62 12.51 -19.43
C ALA A 228 6.92 13.95 -19.01
N ASP A 229 6.48 14.92 -19.80
CA ASP A 229 6.69 16.35 -19.56
C ASP A 229 5.68 16.97 -18.55
N MET A 230 4.67 16.20 -18.10
CA MET A 230 3.63 16.71 -17.19
C MET A 230 4.17 16.90 -15.76
N PRO A 231 4.07 18.10 -15.16
CA PRO A 231 4.65 18.39 -13.85
C PRO A 231 3.81 17.88 -12.65
N GLY A 232 4.51 17.50 -11.57
CA GLY A 232 3.94 17.12 -10.28
C GLY A 232 3.48 15.66 -10.26
N GLN A 233 4.42 14.75 -10.51
CA GLN A 233 4.20 13.30 -10.65
C GLN A 233 4.94 12.47 -9.58
N GLY A 234 5.14 12.98 -8.36
CA GLY A 234 5.86 12.30 -7.27
C GLY A 234 5.16 12.34 -5.91
N GLY A 235 3.84 12.15 -5.91
CA GLY A 235 3.05 11.98 -4.68
C GLY A 235 2.87 13.26 -3.87
N TYR A 236 2.52 13.09 -2.59
CA TYR A 236 2.08 14.21 -1.75
C TYR A 236 3.20 15.20 -1.45
N ASP A 237 4.44 14.75 -1.26
CA ASP A 237 5.58 15.60 -0.88
C ASP A 237 6.01 16.55 -2.01
N GLU A 238 5.91 16.13 -3.28
CA GLU A 238 6.06 17.03 -4.43
C GLU A 238 4.96 18.09 -4.49
N SER A 239 3.73 17.77 -4.06
CA SER A 239 2.59 18.70 -4.10
C SER A 239 2.70 19.82 -3.05
N VAL A 240 3.45 19.59 -1.96
CA VAL A 240 3.75 20.58 -0.91
C VAL A 240 5.12 21.26 -1.08
N GLY A 241 5.84 21.00 -2.17
CA GLY A 241 7.08 21.69 -2.50
C GLY A 241 8.30 21.28 -1.66
N LYS A 242 8.27 20.11 -1.01
CA LYS A 242 9.48 19.55 -0.39
C LYS A 242 10.28 18.84 -1.48
N GLY A 243 11.41 19.43 -1.87
CA GLY A 243 12.35 18.83 -2.81
C GLY A 243 12.87 17.47 -2.33
N PRO A 244 13.45 16.66 -3.23
CA PRO A 244 13.85 15.29 -2.91
C PRO A 244 14.79 15.27 -1.70
N ALA A 245 14.46 14.44 -0.71
CA ALA A 245 15.37 14.15 0.38
C ALA A 245 16.65 13.50 -0.19
N SER A 246 17.79 14.07 0.18
CA SER A 246 19.14 13.65 -0.20
C SER A 246 19.54 12.30 0.38
#